data_AF-A0A4V3I0H6-F1
#
_entry.id   AF-A0A4V3I0H6-F1
#
_cell.length_a   1.000
_cell.length_b   1.000
_cell.length_c   1.000
_cell.angle_alpha   90.00
_cell.angle_beta   90.00
_cell.angle_gamma   90.00
#
_symmetry.space_group_name_H-M   'P 1'
#
loop_
_entity.id
_entity.type
_entity.pdbx_description
1 polymer ?
#
loop_
_entity_poly.entity_id
_entity_poly.type
_entity_poly.pdbx_seq_one_letter_code
_entity_poly.pdbx_strand_id
1 'polypeptide(L)'
;MPTASRWTTSSTGSSTPATPSSASTTTASGSTASTPPSAAYPDAGYPIQRIDNYSQWFDRFDTAIRGLPEKQKQHSLLPLLHAYRYPQHAHNGAFIPAIRFREGVHAAQNIDIPHLTEDLIVKYAKDLEQLGLL
;
A
#
# COMPACT_ATOMS: atom_id res chain seq x y z
N MET A 1 -41.58 29.89 -1.04
CA MET A 1 -42.18 28.57 -0.74
C MET A 1 -41.05 27.54 -0.74
N PRO A 2 -40.59 27.11 0.43
CA PRO A 2 -40.50 25.67 0.66
C PRO A 2 -41.08 25.24 2.02
N THR A 3 -41.57 24.01 1.98
CA THR A 3 -42.39 23.29 2.96
C THR A 3 -41.63 22.89 4.21
N ALA A 4 -42.28 23.06 5.36
CA ALA A 4 -41.86 22.57 6.67
C ALA A 4 -42.30 21.11 6.90
N SER A 5 -41.38 20.30 7.43
CA SER A 5 -41.67 19.01 8.06
C SER A 5 -40.78 18.91 9.31
N ARG A 6 -41.26 19.36 10.47
CA ARG A 6 -42.00 18.58 11.50
C ARG A 6 -41.20 17.38 12.01
N TRP A 7 -40.43 17.60 13.08
CA TRP A 7 -39.95 16.56 14.00
C TRP A 7 -40.63 16.78 15.34
N THR A 8 -41.31 15.74 15.81
CA THR A 8 -42.03 15.70 17.09
C THR A 8 -41.09 15.36 18.22
N THR A 9 -41.23 16.10 19.32
CA THR A 9 -40.62 15.85 20.62
C THR A 9 -41.32 14.69 21.34
N SER A 10 -40.56 13.83 22.02
CA SER A 10 -40.99 13.18 23.25
C SER A 10 -39.78 13.03 24.17
N SER A 11 -39.79 13.87 25.21
CA SER A 11 -38.93 13.86 26.38
C SER A 11 -39.29 12.74 27.36
N THR A 12 -38.33 12.44 28.26
CA THR A 12 -38.43 11.94 29.65
C THR A 12 -37.41 10.79 29.78
N GLY A 13 -36.35 10.85 30.57
CA GLY A 13 -36.00 11.71 31.70
C GLY A 13 -35.30 10.80 32.71
N SER A 14 -34.14 11.22 33.23
CA SER A 14 -33.67 11.01 34.62
C SER A 14 -32.15 11.02 34.69
N SER A 15 -31.64 12.07 35.31
CA SER A 15 -30.26 12.26 35.73
C SER A 15 -29.93 11.40 36.94
N THR A 16 -28.70 10.88 37.02
CA THR A 16 -27.91 10.81 38.27
C THR A 16 -26.43 10.69 37.92
N PRO A 17 -25.51 11.44 38.56
CA PRO A 17 -24.07 11.34 38.34
C PRO A 17 -23.40 10.43 39.39
N ALA A 18 -22.45 9.59 38.97
CA ALA A 18 -21.54 8.92 39.91
C ALA A 18 -20.20 8.55 39.26
N THR A 19 -19.15 9.12 39.86
CA THR A 19 -17.78 8.61 40.02
C THR A 19 -16.81 8.59 38.81
N PRO A 20 -15.65 9.27 38.90
CA PRO A 20 -14.54 9.05 37.98
C PRO A 20 -13.84 7.73 38.30
N SER A 21 -13.94 6.74 37.41
CA SER A 21 -13.14 5.53 37.48
C SER A 21 -11.70 5.81 37.06
N SER A 22 -10.81 5.52 38.00
CA SER A 22 -9.36 5.44 37.96
C SER A 22 -8.71 5.28 36.60
N ALA A 23 -7.72 6.15 36.37
CA ALA A 23 -6.68 5.99 35.38
C ALA A 23 -5.91 4.68 35.64
N SER A 24 -6.01 3.74 34.70
CA SER A 24 -5.05 2.65 34.57
C SER A 24 -3.95 3.12 33.64
N THR A 25 -2.83 3.57 34.21
CA THR A 25 -1.56 3.70 33.51
C THR A 25 -1.11 2.29 33.11
N THR A 26 -1.45 1.89 31.88
CA THR A 26 -0.83 0.71 31.27
C THR A 26 0.54 1.11 30.76
N THR A 27 1.54 0.59 31.46
CA THR A 27 2.96 0.57 31.13
C THR A 27 3.19 0.29 29.65
N ALA A 28 3.97 1.17 29.01
CA ALA A 28 4.51 1.00 27.68
C ALA A 28 5.48 -0.20 27.66
N SER A 29 5.00 -1.34 27.18
CA SER A 29 5.88 -2.42 26.72
C SER A 29 6.43 -2.02 25.36
N GLY A 30 7.76 -1.88 25.31
CA GLY A 30 8.51 -1.51 24.12
C GLY A 30 8.11 -2.35 22.90
N SER A 31 7.49 -1.69 21.94
CA SER A 31 7.36 -2.20 20.58
C SER A 31 8.75 -2.26 19.99
N THR A 32 9.41 -3.42 20.08
CA THR A 32 10.53 -3.73 19.20
C THR A 32 10.01 -3.57 17.79
N ALA A 33 10.42 -2.49 17.12
CA ALA A 33 10.26 -2.37 15.69
C ALA A 33 10.97 -3.58 15.09
N SER A 34 10.17 -4.58 14.69
CA SER A 34 10.64 -5.66 13.85
C SER A 34 11.16 -5.01 12.58
N THR A 35 12.49 -4.86 12.49
CA THR A 35 13.20 -4.63 11.24
C THR A 35 12.63 -5.63 10.24
N PRO A 36 11.92 -5.19 9.19
CA PRO A 36 11.45 -6.13 8.19
C PRO A 36 12.68 -6.83 7.61
N PRO A 37 12.61 -8.14 7.31
CA PRO A 37 13.72 -8.83 6.67
C PRO A 37 14.09 -8.02 5.43
N SER A 38 15.38 -7.69 5.31
CA SER A 38 15.97 -7.10 4.11
C SER A 38 15.35 -7.84 2.93
N ALA A 39 14.49 -7.16 2.16
CA ALA A 39 13.74 -7.78 1.08
C ALA A 39 14.75 -8.41 0.11
N ALA A 40 14.97 -9.71 0.27
CA ALA A 40 15.73 -10.52 -0.63
C ALA A 40 14.89 -10.58 -1.90
N TYR A 41 15.15 -9.67 -2.83
CA TYR A 41 14.66 -9.83 -4.17
C TYR A 41 15.30 -11.11 -4.70
N PRO A 42 14.51 -12.03 -5.24
CA PRO A 42 15.05 -13.26 -5.77
C PRO A 42 16.04 -12.97 -6.89
N ASP A 43 17.09 -13.77 -6.93
CA ASP A 43 18.20 -13.71 -7.89
C ASP A 43 17.74 -14.15 -9.29
N ALA A 44 16.85 -13.36 -9.89
CA ALA A 44 16.39 -13.54 -11.26
C ALA A 44 17.46 -13.12 -12.29
N GLY A 45 18.71 -12.91 -11.85
CA GLY A 45 19.85 -12.49 -12.69
C GLY A 45 19.85 -11.02 -13.08
N TYR A 46 18.87 -10.22 -12.64
CA TYR A 46 18.82 -8.79 -12.91
C TYR A 46 19.64 -8.01 -11.86
N PRO A 47 20.64 -7.21 -12.27
CA PRO A 47 21.52 -6.50 -11.33
C PRO A 47 20.80 -5.30 -10.70
N ILE A 48 19.99 -5.55 -9.67
CA ILE A 48 19.28 -4.52 -8.90
C ILE A 48 20.02 -4.29 -7.58
N GLN A 49 20.59 -3.10 -7.42
CA GLN A 49 21.25 -2.70 -6.19
C GLN A 49 20.31 -1.87 -5.32
N ARG A 50 20.21 -2.22 -4.03
CA ARG A 50 19.50 -1.43 -3.02
C ARG A 50 20.36 -0.23 -2.60
N ILE A 51 19.74 0.94 -2.48
CA ILE A 51 20.32 2.14 -1.90
C ILE A 51 19.47 2.49 -0.67
N ASP A 52 20.07 2.48 0.52
CA ASP A 52 19.29 2.58 1.77
C ASP A 52 18.71 3.96 2.02
N ASN A 53 19.41 5.03 1.61
CA ASN A 53 18.91 6.38 1.73
C ASN A 53 17.92 6.68 0.58
N TYR A 54 16.64 6.91 0.93
CA TYR A 54 15.59 7.12 -0.07
C TYR A 54 15.82 8.35 -0.95
N SER A 55 16.24 9.48 -0.39
CA SER A 55 16.55 10.68 -1.20
C SER A 55 17.69 10.42 -2.19
N GLN A 56 18.74 9.74 -1.75
CA GLN A 56 19.87 9.36 -2.59
C GLN A 56 19.44 8.36 -3.68
N TRP A 57 18.59 7.40 -3.34
CA TRP A 57 17.98 6.49 -4.30
C TRP A 57 17.18 7.27 -5.35
N PHE A 58 16.31 8.19 -4.92
CA PHE A 58 15.46 8.97 -5.81
C PHE A 58 16.28 9.85 -6.76
N ASP A 59 17.29 10.57 -6.27
CA ASP A 59 18.15 11.42 -7.11
C ASP A 59 18.89 10.61 -8.19
N ARG A 60 19.39 9.43 -7.82
CA ARG A 60 20.04 8.50 -8.76
C ARG A 60 19.05 7.91 -9.75
N PHE A 61 17.87 7.53 -9.28
CA PHE A 61 16.80 6.96 -10.10
C PHE A 61 16.25 7.97 -11.12
N ASP A 62 16.01 9.22 -10.70
CA ASP A 62 15.60 10.33 -11.56
C ASP A 62 16.64 10.57 -12.68
N THR A 63 17.91 10.66 -12.29
CA THR A 63 19.02 10.81 -13.23
C THR A 63 19.10 9.65 -14.22
N ALA A 64 19.01 8.41 -13.73
CA ALA A 64 19.09 7.21 -14.56
C ALA A 64 17.93 7.14 -15.57
N ILE A 65 16.69 7.36 -15.13
CA ILE A 65 15.51 7.31 -15.99
C ILE A 65 15.57 8.40 -17.08
N ARG A 66 16.02 9.61 -16.75
CA ARG A 66 16.19 10.68 -17.75
C ARG A 66 17.28 10.38 -18.77
N GLY A 67 18.29 9.59 -18.37
CA GLY A 67 19.39 9.13 -19.21
C GLY A 67 19.07 7.93 -20.10
N LEU A 68 17.89 7.32 -19.98
CA LEU A 68 17.52 6.14 -20.78
C LEU A 68 17.44 6.47 -22.29
N PRO A 69 17.69 5.48 -23.17
CA PRO A 69 17.37 5.58 -24.59
C PRO A 69 15.88 5.90 -24.81
N GLU A 70 15.57 6.61 -25.89
CA GLU A 70 14.23 7.17 -26.11
C GLU A 70 13.11 6.11 -26.05
N LYS A 71 13.33 4.93 -26.62
CA LYS A 71 12.38 3.81 -26.56
C LYS A 71 12.08 3.41 -25.11
N GLN A 72 13.11 3.17 -24.29
CA GLN A 72 12.92 2.78 -22.90
C GLN A 72 12.31 3.92 -22.07
N LYS A 73 12.73 5.17 -22.34
CA LYS A 73 12.23 6.36 -21.65
C LYS A 73 10.71 6.54 -21.81
N GLN A 74 10.18 6.33 -23.01
CA GLN A 74 8.74 6.41 -23.29
C GLN A 74 7.92 5.33 -22.56
N HIS A 75 8.55 4.18 -22.28
CA HIS A 75 7.96 3.06 -21.53
C HIS A 75 8.40 3.01 -20.06
N SER A 76 8.98 4.10 -19.55
CA SER A 76 9.48 4.19 -18.18
C SER A 76 8.48 4.92 -17.26
N LEU A 77 8.83 4.98 -15.98
CA LEU A 77 8.09 5.75 -14.97
C LEU A 77 8.30 7.27 -15.06
N LEU A 78 9.04 7.78 -16.06
CA LEU A 78 9.33 9.22 -16.19
C LEU A 78 8.08 10.12 -16.08
N PRO A 79 6.92 9.82 -16.71
CA PRO A 79 5.72 10.66 -16.57
C PRO A 79 5.15 10.68 -15.14
N LEU A 80 5.39 9.62 -14.37
CA LEU A 80 4.86 9.42 -13.02
C LEU A 80 5.91 9.64 -11.93
N LEU A 81 7.09 10.17 -12.28
CA LEU A 81 8.23 10.20 -11.38
C LEU A 81 7.98 11.03 -10.12
N HIS A 82 7.14 12.07 -10.23
CA HIS A 82 6.74 12.90 -9.10
C HIS A 82 6.03 12.12 -7.98
N ALA A 83 5.35 11.02 -8.30
CA ALA A 83 4.67 10.18 -7.30
C ALA A 83 5.65 9.43 -6.38
N TYR A 84 6.91 9.28 -6.80
CA TYR A 84 7.97 8.59 -6.07
C TYR A 84 8.93 9.56 -5.37
N ARG A 85 8.62 10.86 -5.32
CA ARG A 85 9.49 11.85 -4.66
C ARG A 85 9.63 11.60 -3.15
N TYR A 86 8.61 11.01 -2.55
CA TYR A 86 8.59 10.70 -1.12
C TYR A 86 8.18 9.24 -0.91
N PRO A 87 8.73 8.57 0.11
CA PRO A 87 8.41 7.17 0.39
C PRO A 87 6.93 7.04 0.74
N GLN A 88 6.28 6.04 0.14
CA GLN A 88 4.90 5.71 0.45
C GLN A 88 4.83 4.94 1.77
N HIS A 89 3.72 5.10 2.49
CA HIS A 89 3.50 4.35 3.71
C HIS A 89 3.23 2.87 3.38
N ALA A 90 3.86 1.96 4.13
CA ALA A 90 3.56 0.54 3.98
C ALA A 90 2.18 0.25 4.56
N HIS A 91 1.30 -0.33 3.77
CA HIS A 91 -0.02 -0.77 4.22
C HIS A 91 -0.01 -2.28 4.44
N ASN A 92 -0.44 -2.72 5.62
CA ASN A 92 -0.71 -4.12 5.86
C ASN A 92 -2.13 -4.44 5.38
N GLY A 93 -2.23 -4.95 4.16
CA GLY A 93 -3.49 -5.30 3.52
C GLY A 93 -4.08 -4.19 2.65
N ALA A 94 -5.30 -4.43 2.17
CA ALA A 94 -5.98 -3.53 1.26
C ALA A 94 -6.57 -2.32 2.00
N PHE A 95 -6.44 -1.13 1.40
CA PHE A 95 -7.09 0.08 1.90
C PHE A 95 -8.61 0.01 1.82
N ILE A 96 -9.14 -0.71 0.83
CA ILE A 96 -10.58 -0.93 0.64
C ILE A 96 -10.91 -2.40 0.95
N PRO A 97 -11.87 -2.69 1.84
CA PRO A 97 -12.29 -4.06 2.13
C PRO A 97 -12.87 -4.75 0.89
N ALA A 98 -12.39 -5.95 0.60
CA ALA A 98 -12.84 -6.77 -0.53
C ALA A 98 -13.70 -7.97 -0.10
N ILE A 99 -14.40 -7.89 1.04
CA ILE A 99 -15.10 -9.02 1.69
C ILE A 99 -16.09 -9.70 0.72
N ARG A 100 -17.02 -8.94 0.13
CA ARG A 100 -18.04 -9.47 -0.78
C ARG A 100 -17.44 -10.07 -2.05
N PHE A 101 -16.34 -9.50 -2.53
CA PHE A 101 -15.63 -10.03 -3.69
C PHE A 101 -14.97 -11.37 -3.35
N ARG A 102 -14.29 -11.47 -2.20
CA ARG A 102 -13.70 -12.72 -1.72
C ARG A 102 -14.75 -13.82 -1.55
N GLU A 103 -15.88 -13.50 -0.92
CA GLU A 103 -17.02 -14.42 -0.78
C GLU A 103 -17.52 -14.92 -2.14
N GLY A 104 -17.66 -14.01 -3.11
CA GLY A 104 -18.10 -14.36 -4.47
C GLY A 104 -17.13 -15.29 -5.21
N VAL A 105 -15.82 -15.03 -5.11
CA VAL A 105 -14.78 -15.89 -5.72
C VAL A 105 -14.80 -17.28 -5.08
N HIS A 106 -14.86 -17.33 -3.75
CA HIS A 106 -14.90 -18.60 -3.03
C HIS A 106 -16.16 -19.40 -3.37
N ALA A 107 -17.33 -18.77 -3.45
CA ALA A 107 -18.57 -19.45 -3.81
C ALA A 107 -18.55 -20.00 -5.25
N ALA A 108 -17.91 -19.29 -6.19
CA ALA A 108 -17.89 -19.68 -7.60
C ALA A 108 -16.83 -20.75 -7.92
N GLN A 109 -15.68 -20.70 -7.26
CA GLN A 109 -14.49 -21.49 -7.65
C GLN A 109 -13.85 -22.26 -6.49
N ASN A 110 -14.35 -22.11 -5.25
CA ASN A 110 -13.78 -22.72 -4.05
C ASN A 110 -12.27 -22.44 -3.87
N ILE A 111 -11.86 -21.24 -4.27
CA ILE A 111 -10.50 -20.72 -4.10
C ILE A 111 -10.56 -19.35 -3.40
N ASP A 112 -9.49 -18.98 -2.72
CA ASP A 112 -9.30 -17.61 -2.24
C ASP A 112 -8.67 -16.73 -3.33
N ILE A 113 -8.64 -15.42 -3.09
CA ILE A 113 -7.97 -14.44 -3.96
C ILE A 113 -6.46 -14.72 -3.94
N PRO A 114 -5.82 -14.92 -5.10
CA PRO A 114 -4.40 -15.25 -5.16
C PRO A 114 -3.51 -14.11 -4.67
N HIS A 115 -2.39 -14.47 -4.06
CA HIS A 115 -1.32 -13.54 -3.71
C HIS A 115 -0.36 -13.31 -4.87
N LEU A 116 0.34 -12.17 -4.85
CA LEU A 116 1.43 -11.92 -5.78
C LEU A 116 2.56 -12.93 -5.53
N THR A 117 2.97 -13.64 -6.57
CA THR A 117 4.09 -14.58 -6.52
C THR A 117 5.32 -13.99 -7.21
N GLU A 118 6.48 -14.54 -6.87
CA GLU A 118 7.73 -14.25 -7.56
C GLU A 118 7.65 -14.51 -9.07
N ASP A 119 7.03 -15.63 -9.47
CA ASP A 119 6.89 -16.00 -10.88
C ASP A 119 6.24 -14.89 -11.71
N LEU A 120 5.26 -14.17 -11.14
CA LEU A 120 4.63 -13.05 -11.81
C LEU A 120 5.63 -11.90 -12.00
N ILE A 121 6.45 -11.59 -11.00
CA ILE A 121 7.48 -10.54 -11.08
C ILE A 121 8.51 -10.90 -12.16
N VAL A 122 9.00 -12.15 -12.17
CA VAL A 122 9.97 -12.63 -13.16
C VAL A 122 9.38 -12.63 -14.58
N LYS A 123 8.09 -12.95 -14.73
CA LYS A 123 7.39 -12.85 -16.02
C LYS A 123 7.47 -11.43 -16.59
N TYR A 124 7.25 -10.39 -15.78
CA TYR A 124 7.34 -9.01 -16.28
C TYR A 124 8.74 -8.69 -16.84
N ALA A 125 9.80 -9.12 -16.15
CA ALA A 125 11.16 -8.87 -16.63
C ALA A 125 11.42 -9.60 -17.96
N LYS A 126 11.04 -10.87 -18.08
CA LYS A 126 11.14 -11.64 -19.33
C LYS A 126 10.34 -11.04 -20.48
N ASP A 127 9.11 -10.60 -20.21
CA ASP A 127 8.25 -9.99 -21.23
C ASP A 127 8.83 -8.66 -21.73
N LEU A 128 9.42 -7.85 -20.83
CA LEU A 128 10.09 -6.60 -21.21
C LEU A 128 11.35 -6.85 -22.05
N GLU A 129 12.13 -7.89 -21.76
CA GLU A 129 13.25 -8.31 -22.61
C GLU A 129 12.77 -8.73 -24.01
N GLN A 130 11.69 -9.52 -24.10
CA GLN A 130 11.12 -9.95 -25.38
C GLN A 130 10.60 -8.77 -26.22
N LEU A 131 10.13 -7.71 -25.57
CA LEU A 131 9.71 -6.46 -26.24
C LEU A 131 10.91 -5.54 -26.58
N GLY A 132 12.13 -5.90 -26.17
CA GLY A 132 13.33 -5.09 -26.30
C GLY A 132 13.23 -3.77 -25.53
N LEU A 133 12.67 -3.84 -24.32
CA LEU A 133 12.49 -2.71 -23.38
C LEU A 133 13.41 -2.79 -22.16
N LEU A 134 14.20 -3.85 -22.02
CA LEU A 134 15.30 -3.99 -21.07
C LEU A 134 16.62 -4.12 -21.84
#